data_AF-A0A0R3T9M6-F1
#
_entry.id   AF-A0A0R3T9M6-F1
#
_cell.length_a   1.000
_cell.length_b   1.000
_cell.length_c   1.000
_cell.angle_alpha   90.00
_cell.angle_beta   90.00
_cell.angle_gamma   90.00
#
_symmetry.space_group_name_H-M   'P 1'
#
loop_
_entity.id
_entity.type
_entity.pdbx_description
1 polymer ?
#
loop_
_entity_poly.entity_id
_entity_poly.type
_entity_poly.pdbx_seq_one_letter_code
_entity_poly.pdbx_strand_id
1 'polypeptide(L)'
;MSVACEIMIFNTDRINLLLASSDLYVSLALKVPPKRMLSIKSTSDLLILRSDIFEASCSGLILSPRRKSLDLPTIKLGSRLKSIEDLQRRIPSTPSMVNLSHLTLSGDIYFERNVILKGSVKILAKNNETIVIPEGTVLENQVVIGNFQNHRRSVFV
;
A
#
# COMPACT_ATOMS: atom_id res chain seq x y z
N MET A 1 -15.62 4.05 -18.37
CA MET A 1 -16.36 3.08 -17.53
C MET A 1 -15.39 2.56 -16.47
N SER A 2 -15.42 3.12 -15.27
CA SER A 2 -14.51 2.70 -14.18
C SER A 2 -15.21 1.60 -13.41
N VAL A 3 -14.80 0.35 -13.63
CA VAL A 3 -15.17 -0.78 -12.76
C VAL A 3 -14.46 -0.56 -11.43
N ALA A 4 -15.15 0.01 -10.45
CA ALA A 4 -14.71 -0.06 -9.07
C ALA A 4 -14.91 -1.50 -8.62
N CYS A 5 -13.85 -2.32 -8.73
CA CYS A 5 -13.82 -3.65 -8.17
C CYS A 5 -13.66 -3.49 -6.65
N GLU A 6 -14.78 -3.34 -5.94
CA GLU A 6 -14.80 -3.26 -4.49
C GLU A 6 -14.59 -4.68 -3.94
N ILE A 7 -13.34 -5.14 -3.94
CA ILE A 7 -12.98 -6.44 -3.37
C ILE A 7 -12.98 -6.26 -1.85
N MET A 8 -13.90 -6.94 -1.17
CA MET A 8 -14.00 -6.96 0.29
C MET A 8 -13.47 -8.30 0.78
N ILE A 9 -12.33 -8.30 1.46
CA ILE A 9 -11.72 -9.53 1.99
C ILE A 9 -12.26 -9.78 3.40
N PHE A 10 -13.11 -10.80 3.56
CA PHE A 10 -13.65 -11.22 4.85
C PHE A 10 -12.79 -12.35 5.45
N ASN A 11 -12.28 -12.13 6.67
CA ASN A 11 -11.58 -13.15 7.47
C ASN A 11 -12.52 -13.63 8.61
N THR A 12 -12.86 -14.91 8.64
CA THR A 12 -13.85 -15.50 9.56
C THR A 12 -13.23 -15.90 10.89
N ASP A 13 -13.28 -15.03 11.90
CA ASP A 13 -13.04 -15.44 13.29
C ASP A 13 -13.78 -14.53 14.29
N ARG A 14 -14.85 -15.04 14.91
CA ARG A 14 -15.72 -14.44 15.96
C ARG A 14 -16.56 -13.22 15.54
N ILE A 15 -17.86 -13.44 15.43
CA ILE A 15 -18.88 -12.47 15.02
C ILE A 15 -19.80 -12.19 16.20
N ASN A 16 -20.03 -10.92 16.54
CA ASN A 16 -21.08 -10.51 17.49
C ASN A 16 -22.31 -10.04 16.71
N LEU A 17 -23.45 -10.70 16.98
CA LEU A 17 -24.77 -10.43 16.38
C LEU A 17 -25.48 -9.29 17.12
N LEU A 18 -26.00 -8.31 16.39
CA LEU A 18 -27.01 -7.38 16.89
C LEU A 18 -28.28 -7.55 16.04
N LEU A 19 -29.38 -7.97 16.68
CA LEU A 19 -30.69 -8.14 16.04
C LEU A 19 -31.45 -6.80 16.10
N ALA A 20 -31.91 -6.32 14.94
CA ALA A 20 -32.80 -5.17 14.85
C ALA A 20 -34.13 -5.61 14.25
N SER A 21 -35.19 -5.53 15.06
CA SER A 21 -36.54 -5.95 14.69
C SER A 21 -37.28 -4.79 14.02
N SER A 22 -37.57 -4.92 12.73
CA SER A 22 -38.54 -4.08 12.00
C SER A 22 -39.50 -4.99 11.23
N ASP A 23 -40.78 -4.65 11.21
CA ASP A 23 -41.97 -5.49 10.92
C ASP A 23 -42.10 -6.15 9.53
N LEU A 24 -41.03 -6.28 8.76
CA LEU A 24 -40.99 -7.14 7.57
C LEU A 24 -39.53 -7.51 7.31
N TYR A 25 -39.20 -8.82 7.37
CA TYR A 25 -37.85 -9.40 7.30
C TYR A 25 -36.93 -9.15 8.51
N VAL A 26 -36.45 -10.22 9.14
CA VAL A 26 -35.42 -10.18 10.18
C VAL A 26 -34.11 -9.68 9.54
N SER A 27 -33.71 -8.45 9.88
CA SER A 27 -32.42 -7.90 9.47
C SER A 27 -31.39 -8.10 10.60
N LEU A 28 -30.22 -8.62 10.25
CA LEU A 28 -29.17 -8.93 11.21
C LEU A 28 -27.91 -8.15 10.87
N ALA A 29 -27.54 -7.24 11.77
CA ALA A 29 -26.31 -6.46 11.65
C ALA A 29 -25.19 -7.14 12.44
N LEU A 30 -24.07 -7.41 11.77
CA LEU A 30 -22.91 -8.04 12.37
C LEU A 30 -21.80 -7.01 12.60
N LYS A 31 -21.43 -6.78 13.86
CA LYS A 31 -20.30 -5.89 14.16
C LYS A 31 -19.00 -6.64 13.90
N VAL A 32 -18.27 -6.21 12.88
CA VAL A 32 -16.94 -6.74 12.55
C VAL A 32 -15.85 -5.78 13.04
N PRO A 33 -14.70 -6.28 13.55
CA PRO A 33 -13.53 -5.46 13.77
C PRO A 33 -13.02 -4.84 12.46
N PRO A 34 -12.45 -3.63 12.50
CA PRO A 34 -11.97 -2.93 11.30
C PRO A 34 -10.92 -3.72 10.52
N LYS A 35 -10.17 -4.61 11.18
CA LYS A 35 -9.20 -5.52 10.55
C LYS A 35 -9.80 -6.46 9.49
N ARG A 36 -11.12 -6.73 9.53
CA ARG A 36 -11.81 -7.62 8.58
C ARG A 36 -12.48 -6.88 7.43
N MET A 37 -12.27 -5.57 7.33
CA MET A 37 -12.83 -4.75 6.28
C MET A 37 -11.69 -4.01 5.57
N LEU A 38 -11.04 -4.72 4.65
CA LEU A 38 -10.07 -4.14 3.73
C LEU A 38 -10.80 -3.84 2.42
N SER A 39 -11.28 -2.60 2.28
CA SER A 39 -11.89 -2.15 1.03
C SER A 39 -10.79 -1.65 0.09
N ILE A 40 -10.74 -2.23 -1.11
CA ILE A 40 -9.80 -1.78 -2.15
C ILE A 40 -10.51 -0.74 -3.01
N LYS A 41 -10.22 0.53 -2.79
CA LYS A 41 -10.79 1.63 -3.58
C LYS A 41 -9.74 2.30 -4.46
N SER A 42 -8.47 2.11 -4.15
CA SER A 42 -7.37 2.82 -4.78
C SER A 42 -6.19 1.91 -5.11
N THR A 43 -5.35 2.34 -6.05
CA THR A 43 -4.08 1.66 -6.36
C THR A 43 -3.11 1.68 -5.16
N SER A 44 -3.24 2.62 -4.24
CA SER A 44 -2.52 2.61 -2.96
C SER A 44 -2.89 1.40 -2.10
N ASP A 45 -4.19 1.09 -1.99
CA ASP A 45 -4.65 -0.08 -1.22
C ASP A 45 -4.16 -1.38 -1.85
N LEU A 46 -4.19 -1.44 -3.19
CA LEU A 46 -3.63 -2.57 -3.96
C LEU A 46 -2.13 -2.74 -3.68
N LEU A 47 -1.36 -1.65 -3.63
CA LEU A 47 0.07 -1.72 -3.35
C LEU A 47 0.34 -2.28 -1.95
N ILE A 48 -0.47 -1.93 -0.95
CA ILE A 48 -0.36 -2.48 0.41
C ILE A 48 -0.62 -3.99 0.38
N LEU A 49 -1.72 -4.42 -0.24
CA LEU A 49 -2.12 -5.83 -0.29
C LEU A 49 -1.17 -6.71 -1.10
N ARG A 50 -0.53 -6.14 -2.12
CA ARG A 50 0.47 -6.84 -2.95
C ARG A 50 1.82 -7.00 -2.24
N SER A 51 2.08 -6.22 -1.19
CA SER A 51 3.35 -6.19 -0.48
C SER A 51 3.44 -7.20 0.67
N ASP A 52 4.61 -7.26 1.29
CA ASP A 52 4.92 -8.09 2.47
C ASP A 52 4.31 -7.59 3.79
N ILE A 53 3.44 -6.57 3.75
CA ILE A 53 2.68 -6.11 4.92
C ILE A 53 1.69 -7.17 5.40
N PHE A 54 1.10 -7.91 4.45
CA PHE A 54 0.19 -9.00 4.73
C PHE A 54 0.83 -10.34 4.37
N GLU A 55 0.57 -11.33 5.20
CA GLU A 55 0.93 -12.73 4.94
C GLU A 55 -0.35 -13.53 4.71
N ALA A 56 -0.30 -14.46 3.77
CA ALA A 56 -1.41 -15.38 3.53
C ALA A 56 -1.43 -16.46 4.62
N SER A 57 -2.57 -16.63 5.27
CA SER A 57 -2.83 -17.68 6.26
C SER A 57 -4.06 -18.49 5.85
N CYS A 58 -4.28 -19.65 6.49
CA CYS A 58 -5.43 -20.52 6.22
C CYS A 58 -6.79 -19.81 6.43
N SER A 59 -6.86 -18.81 7.31
CA SER A 59 -8.08 -18.02 7.57
C SER A 59 -8.20 -16.74 6.72
N GLY A 60 -7.22 -16.46 5.86
CA GLY A 60 -7.18 -15.26 5.01
C GLY A 60 -5.90 -14.46 5.18
N LEU A 61 -5.95 -13.17 4.83
CA LEU A 61 -4.81 -12.27 5.01
C LEU A 61 -4.67 -11.85 6.47
N ILE A 62 -3.46 -12.02 7.02
CA ILE A 62 -3.08 -11.55 8.36
C ILE A 62 -1.98 -10.51 8.22
N LEU A 63 -1.93 -9.54 9.13
CA LEU A 63 -0.81 -8.60 9.20
C LEU A 63 0.46 -9.38 9.55
N SER A 64 1.56 -9.11 8.84
CA SER A 64 2.83 -9.78 9.08
C SER A 64 3.29 -9.58 10.54
N PRO A 65 3.66 -10.65 11.26
CA PRO A 65 4.18 -10.55 12.62
C PRO A 65 5.54 -9.84 12.68
N ARG A 66 6.20 -9.66 11.52
CA ARG A 66 7.47 -8.94 11.40
C ARG A 66 7.31 -7.43 11.59
N ARG A 67 6.08 -6.92 11.50
CA ARG A 67 5.78 -5.50 11.62
C ARG A 67 5.71 -5.08 13.09
N LYS A 68 6.45 -4.02 13.43
CA LYS A 68 6.45 -3.44 14.79
C LYS A 68 5.19 -2.62 15.11
N SER A 69 4.56 -2.03 14.09
CA SER A 69 3.36 -1.21 14.23
C SER A 69 2.09 -1.99 13.87
N LEU A 70 1.02 -1.80 14.65
CA LEU A 70 -0.27 -2.42 14.35
C LEU A 70 -1.05 -1.69 13.24
N ASP A 71 -0.71 -0.44 12.97
CA ASP A 71 -1.40 0.40 11.99
C ASP A 71 -0.90 0.18 10.57
N LEU A 72 -1.79 0.32 9.58
CA LEU A 72 -1.43 0.27 8.16
C LEU A 72 -0.66 1.52 7.74
N PRO A 73 0.33 1.40 6.84
CA PRO A 73 1.03 2.56 6.33
C PRO A 73 0.09 3.45 5.52
N THR A 74 0.29 4.76 5.63
CA THR A 74 -0.40 5.72 4.76
C THR A 74 0.39 5.87 3.46
N ILE A 75 -0.19 5.42 2.35
CA ILE A 75 0.42 5.53 1.01
C ILE A 75 -0.34 6.60 0.21
N LYS A 76 0.40 7.59 -0.30
CA LYS A 76 -0.09 8.62 -1.20
C LYS A 76 0.59 8.48 -2.56
N LEU A 77 -0.19 8.07 -3.55
CA LEU A 77 0.26 7.94 -4.93
C LEU A 77 -0.18 9.16 -5.76
N GLY A 78 0.74 9.69 -6.56
CA GLY A 78 0.48 10.78 -7.50
C GLY A 78 -0.41 10.35 -8.66
N SER A 79 -0.81 11.33 -9.49
CA SER A 79 -1.71 11.12 -10.64
C SER A 79 -1.22 10.06 -11.63
N ARG A 80 0.10 9.94 -11.81
CA ARG A 80 0.75 8.97 -12.72
C ARG A 80 0.67 7.51 -12.29
N LEU A 81 0.25 7.24 -11.04
CA LEU A 81 0.17 5.89 -10.45
C LEU A 81 -1.27 5.52 -10.07
N LYS A 82 -2.26 6.26 -10.60
CA LYS A 82 -3.69 6.00 -10.35
C LYS A 82 -4.25 4.83 -11.16
N SER A 83 -3.66 4.55 -12.32
CA SER A 83 -4.05 3.40 -13.15
C SER A 83 -3.30 2.14 -12.72
N ILE A 84 -3.98 0.99 -12.76
CA ILE A 84 -3.39 -0.31 -12.45
C ILE A 84 -2.27 -0.65 -13.45
N GLU A 85 -2.48 -0.36 -14.74
CA GLU A 85 -1.47 -0.59 -15.78
C GLU A 85 -0.20 0.22 -15.51
N ASP A 86 -0.36 1.49 -15.15
CA ASP A 86 0.79 2.37 -14.86
C ASP A 86 1.52 1.92 -13.60
N LEU A 87 0.79 1.49 -12.56
CA LEU A 87 1.37 0.93 -11.36
C LEU A 87 2.20 -0.33 -11.68
N GLN A 88 1.68 -1.25 -12.50
CA GLN A 88 2.38 -2.47 -12.89
C GLN A 88 3.61 -2.19 -13.76
N ARG A 89 3.51 -1.24 -14.70
CA ARG A 89 4.65 -0.82 -15.55
C ARG A 89 5.77 -0.18 -14.73
N ARG A 90 5.43 0.63 -13.72
CA ARG A 90 6.39 1.42 -12.92
C ARG A 90 6.90 0.68 -11.69
N ILE A 91 6.10 -0.23 -11.14
CA ILE A 91 6.40 -1.07 -9.98
C ILE A 91 6.15 -2.54 -10.39
N PRO A 92 7.04 -3.10 -11.23
CA PRO A 92 6.91 -4.49 -11.67
C PRO A 92 7.08 -5.45 -10.49
N SER A 93 8.04 -5.16 -9.60
CA SER A 93 8.27 -5.87 -8.34
C SER A 93 7.86 -4.98 -7.18
N THR A 94 7.03 -5.49 -6.28
CA THR A 94 6.57 -4.72 -5.13
C THR A 94 7.70 -4.57 -4.12
N PRO A 95 8.03 -3.34 -3.68
CA PRO A 95 9.06 -3.13 -2.68
C PRO A 95 8.65 -3.74 -1.33
N SER A 96 9.63 -4.09 -0.50
CA SER A 96 9.37 -4.47 0.89
C SER A 96 8.94 -3.24 1.69
N MET A 97 7.79 -3.34 2.36
CA MET A 97 7.13 -2.26 3.10
C MET A 97 6.74 -2.68 4.53
N VAL A 98 7.22 -3.82 5.03
CA VAL A 98 6.95 -4.31 6.40
C VAL A 98 7.13 -3.21 7.47
N ASN A 99 8.19 -2.40 7.38
CA ASN A 99 8.48 -1.34 8.35
C ASN A 99 8.13 0.08 7.86
N LEU A 100 7.27 0.19 6.85
CA LEU A 100 6.83 1.48 6.33
C LEU A 100 5.73 2.09 7.22
N SER A 101 5.79 3.41 7.43
CA SER A 101 4.76 4.21 8.12
C SER A 101 4.07 5.17 7.15
N HIS A 102 4.85 5.90 6.36
CA HIS A 102 4.34 6.84 5.36
C HIS A 102 5.10 6.69 4.05
N LEU A 103 4.37 6.62 2.93
CA LEU A 103 4.93 6.66 1.59
C LEU A 103 4.23 7.74 0.77
N THR A 104 5.00 8.60 0.12
CA THR A 104 4.48 9.56 -0.85
C THR A 104 5.28 9.48 -2.13
N LEU A 105 4.62 9.16 -3.25
CA LEU A 105 5.22 9.09 -4.57
C LEU A 105 4.55 10.13 -5.46
N SER A 106 5.31 11.08 -6.00
CA SER A 106 4.80 12.10 -6.91
C SER A 106 5.69 12.23 -8.14
N GLY A 107 5.07 12.27 -9.31
CA GLY A 107 5.75 12.39 -10.60
C GLY A 107 6.08 11.05 -11.27
N ASP A 108 7.12 11.05 -12.10
CA ASP A 108 7.53 9.90 -12.92
C ASP A 108 8.61 9.07 -12.19
N ILE A 109 8.20 7.96 -11.57
CA ILE A 109 9.05 7.14 -10.70
C ILE A 109 8.97 5.68 -11.15
N TYR A 110 10.12 5.00 -11.17
CA TYR A 110 10.28 3.58 -11.44
C TYR A 110 11.01 2.89 -10.29
N PHE A 111 10.56 1.68 -9.96
CA PHE A 111 11.17 0.82 -8.96
C PHE A 111 11.78 -0.41 -9.64
N GLU A 112 13.05 -0.65 -9.37
CA GLU A 112 13.68 -1.93 -9.66
C GLU A 112 13.35 -2.99 -8.59
N ARG A 113 13.94 -4.18 -8.70
CA ARG A 113 13.69 -5.30 -7.80
C ARG A 113 14.32 -5.07 -6.43
N ASN A 114 13.83 -5.78 -5.42
CA ASN A 114 14.46 -5.86 -4.09
C ASN A 114 14.63 -4.50 -3.37
N VAL A 115 13.81 -3.49 -3.69
CA VAL A 115 13.80 -2.20 -2.99
C VAL A 115 13.13 -2.36 -1.63
N ILE A 116 13.69 -1.73 -0.60
CA ILE A 116 13.20 -1.79 0.78
C ILE A 116 12.87 -0.38 1.27
N LEU A 117 11.64 -0.17 1.74
CA LEU A 117 11.15 1.11 2.25
C LEU A 117 10.83 1.02 3.75
N LYS A 118 11.37 1.96 4.54
CA LYS A 118 11.22 1.97 6.00
C LYS A 118 10.86 3.36 6.55
N GLY A 119 10.04 3.40 7.58
CA GLY A 119 9.66 4.64 8.26
C GLY A 119 8.86 5.57 7.36
N SER A 120 9.29 6.83 7.22
CA SER A 120 8.65 7.83 6.36
C SER A 120 9.47 8.11 5.10
N VAL A 121 9.02 7.64 3.94
CA VAL A 121 9.71 7.85 2.66
C VAL A 121 8.87 8.75 1.74
N LYS A 122 9.50 9.77 1.17
CA LYS A 122 8.86 10.65 0.16
C LYS A 122 9.75 10.72 -1.07
N ILE A 123 9.21 10.41 -2.24
CA ILE A 123 9.93 10.48 -3.52
C ILE A 123 9.16 11.43 -4.43
N LEU A 124 9.81 12.52 -4.80
CA LEU A 124 9.21 13.61 -5.55
C LEU A 124 10.05 13.85 -6.82
N ALA A 125 9.56 13.33 -7.95
CA ALA A 125 10.10 13.67 -9.25
C ALA A 125 9.57 15.04 -9.69
N LYS A 126 10.48 15.91 -10.15
CA LYS A 126 10.09 17.20 -10.73
C LYS A 126 9.44 16.98 -12.10
N ASN A 127 8.79 18.02 -12.60
CA ASN A 127 8.19 17.99 -13.92
C ASN A 127 9.26 17.69 -14.99
N ASN A 128 8.99 16.71 -15.84
CA ASN A 128 9.88 16.20 -16.90
C ASN A 128 11.15 15.46 -16.42
N GLU A 129 11.28 15.17 -15.13
CA GLU A 129 12.33 14.29 -14.62
C GLU A 129 11.77 12.90 -14.32
N THR A 130 12.57 11.87 -14.59
CA THR A 130 12.26 10.48 -14.24
C THR A 130 13.23 10.01 -13.16
N ILE A 131 12.68 9.41 -12.10
CA ILE A 131 13.46 8.84 -11.00
C ILE A 131 13.42 7.32 -11.12
N VAL A 132 14.58 6.69 -11.20
CA VAL A 132 14.71 5.23 -11.13
C VAL A 132 15.38 4.86 -9.81
N ILE A 133 14.68 4.08 -8.98
CA ILE A 133 15.23 3.55 -7.74
C ILE A 133 15.88 2.19 -8.06
N PRO A 134 17.21 2.07 -7.97
CA PRO A 134 17.92 0.89 -8.41
C PRO A 134 17.72 -0.30 -7.47
N GLU A 135 18.06 -1.47 -7.98
CA GLU A 135 17.89 -2.74 -7.30
C GLU A 135 18.63 -2.77 -5.94
N GLY A 136 17.96 -3.28 -4.92
CA GLY A 136 18.53 -3.41 -3.56
C GLY A 136 18.60 -2.10 -2.77
N THR A 137 18.08 -0.99 -3.28
CA THR A 137 18.08 0.29 -2.55
C THR A 137 17.24 0.21 -1.27
N VAL A 138 17.81 0.68 -0.17
CA VAL A 138 17.12 0.82 1.12
C VAL A 138 16.88 2.30 1.41
N LEU A 139 15.61 2.71 1.44
CA LEU A 139 15.22 4.07 1.80
C LEU A 139 14.56 4.05 3.19
N GLU A 140 15.14 4.80 4.13
CA GLU A 140 14.66 4.88 5.50
C GLU A 140 14.60 6.33 5.96
N ASN A 141 13.39 6.81 6.29
CA ASN A 141 13.16 8.18 6.78
C ASN A 141 13.75 9.28 5.87
N GLN A 142 13.64 9.09 4.55
CA GLN A 142 14.27 9.94 3.55
C GLN A 142 13.28 10.61 2.62
N VAL A 143 13.67 11.81 2.17
CA VAL A 143 13.02 12.55 1.10
C VAL A 143 13.98 12.56 -0.10
N VAL A 144 13.52 12.00 -1.22
CA VAL A 144 14.26 11.94 -2.48
C VAL A 144 13.61 12.92 -3.44
N ILE A 145 14.37 13.91 -3.92
CA ILE A 145 13.90 14.91 -4.88
C ILE A 145 14.90 15.02 -6.03
N GLY A 146 14.41 14.96 -7.27
CA GLY A 146 15.24 15.12 -8.47
C GLY A 146 15.89 13.84 -8.97
N ASN A 147 16.93 13.95 -9.79
CA ASN A 147 17.48 12.82 -10.53
C ASN A 147 18.28 11.85 -9.64
N PHE A 148 17.84 10.59 -9.56
CA PHE A 148 18.55 9.52 -8.85
C PHE A 148 19.57 8.89 -9.82
N GLN A 149 20.70 9.56 -10.04
CA GLN A 149 21.80 8.98 -10.81
C GLN A 149 22.80 8.29 -9.87
N ASN A 150 22.99 7.01 -10.12
CA ASN A 150 23.80 6.10 -9.34
C ASN A 150 25.30 6.43 -9.45
N HIS A 151 25.82 7.30 -8.58
CA HIS A 151 27.12 7.14 -7.91
C HIS A 151 27.32 8.31 -6.91
N ARG A 152 27.26 8.00 -5.62
CA ARG A 152 27.80 8.80 -4.49
C ARG A 152 27.20 10.16 -4.15
N ARG A 153 26.24 10.75 -4.86
CA ARG A 153 25.59 12.00 -4.40
C ARG A 153 24.13 12.09 -4.84
N SER A 154 23.21 11.66 -3.99
CA SER A 154 21.82 12.12 -4.05
C SER A 154 21.64 13.25 -3.05
N VAL A 155 21.25 14.42 -3.55
CA VAL A 155 21.11 15.67 -2.80
C VAL A 155 20.12 15.46 -1.64
N PHE A 156 20.61 15.68 -0.42
CA PHE A 156 19.83 15.76 0.79
C PHE A 156 19.33 17.20 0.92
N VAL A 157 18.01 17.38 0.99
CA VAL A 157 17.40 18.62 1.50
C VAL A 157 16.65 18.25 2.78
#